data_AF-A0A2G6H9T3-F1
#
_entry.id   AF-A0A2G6H9T3-F1
#
_cell.length_a   1.000
_cell.length_b   1.000
_cell.length_c   1.000
_cell.angle_alpha   90.00
_cell.angle_beta   90.00
_cell.angle_gamma   90.00
#
_symmetry.space_group_name_H-M   'P 1'
#
loop_
_entity.id
_entity.type
_entity.pdbx_description
1 polymer ?
#
loop_
_entity_poly.entity_id
_entity_poly.type
_entity_poly.pdbx_seq_one_letter_code
_entity_poly.pdbx_strand_id
1 'polypeptide(L)'
;MSDVLTLQTDNLLLITGLSNIQTIRTAEMADINVIMIVRNKKISEDMIALANENDITLLQCEYSLFKTTGILYNNGLEPVY
;
A
#
# COMPACT_ATOMS: atom_id res chain seq x y z
N MET A 1 4.20 8.29 -8.38
CA MET A 1 3.68 8.61 -7.03
C MET A 1 2.90 9.91 -7.03
N SER A 2 3.08 10.82 -7.99
CA SER A 2 2.18 11.96 -8.21
C SER A 2 0.73 11.53 -8.44
N ASP A 3 0.50 10.41 -9.15
CA ASP A 3 -0.86 9.95 -9.49
C ASP A 3 -1.65 9.48 -8.27
N VAL A 4 -0.94 9.01 -7.23
CA VAL A 4 -1.53 8.58 -5.95
C VAL A 4 -2.08 9.79 -5.19
N LEU A 5 -1.43 10.95 -5.30
CA LEU A 5 -1.83 12.19 -4.63
C LEU A 5 -3.01 12.89 -5.32
N THR A 6 -3.35 12.50 -6.55
CA THR A 6 -4.45 13.11 -7.31
C THR A 6 -5.77 12.34 -7.20
N LEU A 7 -5.74 11.16 -6.58
CA LEU A 7 -6.92 10.32 -6.39
C LEU A 7 -7.77 10.83 -5.22
N GLN A 8 -9.06 11.01 -5.46
CA GLN A 8 -10.06 11.36 -4.43
C GLN A 8 -11.04 10.20 -4.25
N THR A 9 -10.52 9.05 -3.84
CA THR A 9 -11.33 7.84 -3.63
C THR A 9 -11.12 7.37 -2.21
N ASP A 10 -12.23 7.15 -1.50
CA ASP A 10 -12.20 6.62 -0.14
C ASP A 10 -11.89 5.12 -0.17
N ASN A 11 -11.29 4.59 0.90
CA ASN A 11 -10.99 3.17 1.10
C ASN A 11 -10.06 2.55 0.04
N LEU A 12 -8.99 3.26 -0.30
CA LEU A 12 -7.96 2.76 -1.21
C LEU A 12 -7.00 1.78 -0.55
N LEU A 13 -6.56 0.79 -1.34
CA LEU A 13 -5.45 -0.11 -1.03
C LEU A 13 -4.25 0.22 -1.92
N LEU A 14 -3.15 0.68 -1.33
CA LEU A 14 -1.90 0.88 -2.05
C LEU A 14 -1.10 -0.42 -2.11
N ILE A 15 -1.01 -1.05 -3.28
CA ILE A 15 -0.18 -2.24 -3.50
C ILE A 15 1.15 -1.82 -4.10
N THR A 16 2.25 -2.08 -3.41
CA THR A 16 3.57 -1.64 -3.86
C THR A 16 4.69 -2.62 -3.55
N GLY A 17 5.68 -2.65 -4.44
CA GLY A 17 6.94 -3.34 -4.21
C GLY A 17 8.01 -2.44 -3.59
N LEU A 18 7.70 -1.22 -3.16
CA LEU A 18 8.65 -0.34 -2.47
C LEU A 18 8.50 -0.52 -0.97
N SER A 19 9.57 -0.91 -0.28
CA SER A 19 9.59 -1.07 1.18
C SER A 19 10.58 -0.06 1.74
N ASN A 20 10.11 1.17 1.92
CA ASN A 20 10.89 2.25 2.52
C ASN A 20 9.96 3.25 3.21
N ILE A 21 10.53 4.10 4.06
CA ILE A 21 9.78 5.08 4.84
C ILE A 21 9.05 6.12 3.97
N GLN A 22 9.57 6.42 2.78
CA GLN A 22 8.95 7.38 1.85
C GLN A 22 7.61 6.87 1.31
N THR A 23 7.43 5.54 1.25
CA THR A 23 6.16 4.91 0.86
C THR A 23 5.06 5.24 1.86
N ILE A 24 5.38 5.20 3.17
CA ILE A 24 4.44 5.52 4.24
C ILE A 24 4.06 7.00 4.19
N ARG A 25 5.05 7.89 4.06
CA ARG A 25 4.80 9.35 3.92
C ARG A 25 3.93 9.68 2.72
N THR A 26 4.17 9.02 1.59
CA THR A 26 3.35 9.27 0.39
C THR A 26 1.92 8.80 0.59
N ALA A 27 1.70 7.67 1.27
CA ALA A 27 0.37 7.18 1.58
C ALA A 27 -0.36 8.12 2.55
N GLU A 28 0.33 8.63 3.58
CA GLU A 28 -0.21 9.63 4.51
C GLU A 28 -0.63 10.91 3.77
N MET A 29 0.26 11.49 2.95
CA MET A 29 -0.07 12.67 2.13
C MET A 29 -1.22 12.43 1.14
N ALA A 30 -1.49 11.17 0.78
CA ALA A 30 -2.55 10.76 -0.13
C ALA A 30 -3.83 10.28 0.58
N ASP A 31 -3.90 10.38 1.92
CA ASP A 31 -5.02 9.89 2.74
C ASP A 31 -5.32 8.39 2.53
N ILE A 32 -4.27 7.57 2.34
CA ILE A 32 -4.37 6.13 2.16
C ILE A 32 -4.07 5.40 3.47
N ASN A 33 -5.09 4.72 3.98
CA ASN A 33 -5.03 4.04 5.28
C ASN A 33 -4.53 2.58 5.20
N VAL A 34 -4.36 2.01 4.00
CA VAL A 34 -3.92 0.62 3.85
C VAL A 34 -2.85 0.48 2.77
N ILE A 35 -1.71 -0.11 3.14
CA ILE A 35 -0.59 -0.39 2.23
C ILE A 35 -0.25 -1.87 2.27
N MET A 36 -0.14 -2.49 1.10
CA MET A 36 0.33 -3.87 0.93
C MET A 36 1.71 -3.90 0.26
N ILE A 37 2.69 -4.39 1.02
CA ILE A 37 4.07 -4.59 0.56
C ILE A 37 4.21 -6.01 0.00
N VAL A 38 4.51 -6.11 -1.29
CA VAL A 38 4.61 -7.40 -2.01
C VAL A 38 6.07 -7.88 -2.17
N ARG A 39 6.24 -9.07 -2.76
CA ARG A 39 7.53 -9.73 -3.07
C ARG A 39 8.34 -10.14 -1.85
N ASN A 40 7.68 -10.44 -0.73
CA ASN A 40 8.32 -10.82 0.53
C ASN A 40 9.35 -9.78 1.01
N LYS A 41 9.10 -8.50 0.72
CA LYS A 41 9.97 -7.43 1.19
C LYS A 41 9.77 -7.23 2.69
N LYS A 42 10.88 -7.14 3.41
CA LYS A 42 10.87 -6.82 4.84
C LYS A 42 10.44 -5.38 5.04
N ILE A 43 9.45 -5.19 5.90
CA ILE A 43 9.08 -3.91 6.47
C ILE A 43 10.02 -3.65 7.65
N SER A 44 10.64 -2.48 7.70
CA SER A 44 11.52 -2.09 8.82
C SER A 44 10.71 -1.61 10.02
N GLU A 45 11.31 -1.64 11.21
CA GLU A 45 10.68 -1.12 12.43
C GLU A 45 10.29 0.36 12.28
N ASP A 46 11.13 1.18 11.64
CA ASP A 46 10.81 2.59 11.36
C ASP A 46 9.54 2.77 10.51
N MET A 47 9.30 1.85 9.56
CA MET A 47 8.07 1.89 8.76
C MET A 47 6.85 1.53 9.60
N ILE A 48 6.98 0.54 10.50
CA ILE A 48 5.90 0.13 11.41
C ILE A 48 5.58 1.26 12.38
N ALA A 49 6.60 1.90 12.96
CA ALA A 49 6.43 3.03 13.87
C ALA A 49 5.69 4.18 13.17
N LEU A 50 6.16 4.61 11.99
CA LEU A 50 5.53 5.69 11.25
C LEU A 50 4.11 5.33 10.78
N ALA A 51 3.87 4.08 10.38
CA ALA A 51 2.54 3.66 10.00
C ALA A 51 1.56 3.70 11.18
N ASN A 52 1.98 3.25 12.36
CA ASN A 52 1.17 3.34 13.59
C ASN A 52 0.90 4.80 14.01
N GLU A 53 1.86 5.71 13.82
CA GLU A 53 1.68 7.14 14.12
C GLU A 53 0.63 7.82 13.23
N ASN A 54 0.38 7.27 12.02
CA ASN A 54 -0.53 7.84 11.03
C ASN A 54 -1.77 6.95 10.79
N ASP A 55 -2.05 5.98 11.68
CA ASP A 55 -3.16 5.03 11.54
C ASP A 55 -3.19 4.24 10.21
N ILE A 56 -2.01 3.99 9.63
CA ILE A 56 -1.85 3.24 8.39
C ILE A 56 -1.66 1.74 8.69
N THR A 57 -2.51 0.92 8.11
CA THR A 57 -2.39 -0.54 8.16
C THR A 57 -1.37 -1.04 7.14
N LEU A 58 -0.34 -1.77 7.61
CA LEU A 58 0.64 -2.42 6.75
C LEU A 58 0.36 -3.92 6.60
N LEU A 59 0.32 -4.38 5.36
CA LEU A 59 0.21 -5.78 4.99
C LEU A 59 1.48 -6.22 4.27
N GLN A 60 1.88 -7.48 4.47
CA GLN A 60 3.04 -8.06 3.81
C GLN A 60 2.60 -9.30 3.03
N CYS A 61 3.05 -9.42 1.78
CA CYS A 61 2.71 -10.53 0.90
C CYS A 61 3.96 -11.07 0.20
N GLU A 62 4.08 -12.39 0.13
CA GLU A 62 5.19 -13.06 -0.55
C GLU A 62 5.07 -13.08 -2.08
N TYR A 63 3.87 -12.85 -2.62
CA TYR A 63 3.61 -12.91 -4.05
C TYR A 63 4.16 -11.70 -4.81
N SER A 64 4.33 -11.85 -6.13
CA SER A 64 4.65 -10.72 -7.00
C SER A 64 3.49 -9.72 -7.05
N LEU A 65 3.78 -8.48 -7.45
CA LEU A 65 2.75 -7.45 -7.59
C LEU A 65 1.61 -7.90 -8.51
N PHE A 66 1.96 -8.41 -9.70
CA PHE A 66 0.99 -8.91 -10.68
C PHE A 66 0.14 -10.07 -10.16
N LYS A 67 0.76 -11.05 -9.47
CA LYS A 67 0.01 -12.17 -8.88
C LYS A 67 -0.94 -11.69 -7.79
N THR A 68 -0.47 -10.78 -6.93
CA THR A 68 -1.26 -10.21 -5.83
C THR A 68 -2.47 -9.47 -6.37
N THR A 69 -2.28 -8.55 -7.32
CA THR A 69 -3.38 -7.80 -7.94
C THR A 69 -4.35 -8.72 -8.66
N GLY A 70 -3.86 -9.74 -9.38
CA GLY A 70 -4.73 -10.72 -10.05
C GLY A 70 -5.59 -11.53 -9.09
N ILE A 71 -5.04 -11.95 -7.94
CA ILE A 71 -5.82 -12.63 -6.89
C ILE A 71 -6.86 -11.68 -6.31
N LEU A 72 -6.47 -10.46 -5.94
CA LEU A 72 -7.39 -9.50 -5.33
C LEU A 72 -8.52 -9.11 -6.27
N TYR A 73 -8.21 -8.85 -7.55
CA TYR A 73 -9.21 -8.55 -8.58
C TYR A 73 -10.21 -9.70 -8.74
N ASN A 74 -9.73 -10.95 -8.81
CA ASN A 74 -10.61 -12.13 -8.87
C ASN A 74 -11.48 -12.32 -7.62
N ASN A 75 -11.09 -11.73 -6.48
CA ASN A 75 -11.87 -11.74 -5.23
C ASN A 75 -12.76 -10.49 -5.08
N GLY A 76 -12.91 -9.69 -6.13
CA GLY A 76 -13.82 -8.54 -6.16
C GLY A 76 -13.19 -7.19 -5.80
N LEU A 77 -11.84 -7.10 -5.73
CA LEU A 77 -11.20 -5.80 -5.64
C LEU A 77 -11.35 -5.07 -6.98
N GLU A 78 -12.07 -3.96 -6.97
CA GLU A 78 -12.29 -3.15 -8.17
C GLU A 78 -11.06 -2.27 -8.46
N PRO A 79 -10.72 -2.07 -9.75
CA PRO A 79 -9.70 -1.13 -10.14
C PRO A 79 -10.22 0.29 -9.92
N VAL A 80 -9.30 1.22 -9.63
CA VAL A 80 -9.65 2.64 -9.45
C VAL A 80 -10.02 3.32 -10.79
N TYR A 81 -9.74 2.67 -11.93
CA TYR A 81 -10.02 3.12 -13.29
C TYR A 81 -10.59 2.01 -14.17
#